data_AF-A0A0A6D0R6-F1
#
_entry.id   AF-A0A0A6D0R6-F1
#
_cell.length_a   1.000
_cell.length_b   1.000
_cell.length_c   1.000
_cell.angle_alpha   90.00
_cell.angle_beta   90.00
_cell.angle_gamma   90.00
#
_symmetry.space_group_name_H-M   'P 1'
#
loop_
_entity.id
_entity.type
_entity.pdbx_description
1 polymer ?
#
loop_
_entity_poly.entity_id
_entity_poly.type
_entity_poly.pdbx_seq_one_letter_code
_entity_poly.pdbx_strand_id
1 'polypeptide(L)' 'MPDRRLALTNIASALQQQATALQALTKPDDSDLPVGMRLLLDAIDRVNVAASAPLDRRTVI' A
#
# COMPACT_ATOMS: atom_id res chain seq x y z
N MET A 1 20.11 0.47 1.02
CA MET A 1 19.38 1.41 1.90
C MET A 1 18.32 0.65 2.71
N PRO A 2 18.72 -0.04 3.79
CA PRO A 2 17.80 -0.79 4.66
C PRO A 2 16.70 0.10 5.24
N ASP A 3 17.00 1.37 5.55
CA ASP A 3 16.04 2.33 6.11
C ASP A 3 14.87 2.64 5.18
N ARG A 4 15.13 2.74 3.86
CA ARG A 4 14.08 3.03 2.87
C ARG A 4 13.10 1.85 2.75
N ARG A 5 13.63 0.62 2.72
CA ARG A 5 12.81 -0.58 2.65
C ARG A 5 11.95 -0.73 3.91
N LEU A 6 12.54 -0.55 5.08
CA LEU A 6 11.82 -0.61 6.36
C LEU A 6 10.74 0.47 6.47
N ALA A 7 11.04 1.70 6.03
CA ALA A 7 10.07 2.79 5.99
C ALA A 7 8.89 2.47 5.05
N LEU A 8 9.15 1.95 3.85
CA LEU A 8 8.09 1.58 2.89
C LEU A 8 7.23 0.42 3.41
N THR A 9 7.84 -0.58 4.05
CA THR A 9 7.10 -1.68 4.69
C THR A 9 6.21 -1.17 5.82
N ASN A 10 6.74 -0.31 6.70
CA ASN A 10 5.95 0.27 7.79
C ASN A 10 4.77 1.11 7.26
N ILE A 11 4.99 1.89 6.20
CA ILE A 11 3.93 2.67 5.53
C ILE A 11 2.87 1.75 4.95
N ALA A 12 3.26 0.69 4.25
CA ALA A 12 2.31 -0.26 3.67
C ALA A 12 1.47 -0.96 4.74
N SER A 13 2.09 -1.41 5.84
CA SER A 13 1.36 -2.03 6.96
C SER A 13 0.37 -1.07 7.62
N ALA A 14 0.76 0.20 7.85
CA ALA A 14 -0.14 1.20 8.42
C ALA A 14 -1.34 1.50 7.51
N LEU A 15 -1.11 1.64 6.20
CA LEU A 15 -2.16 1.87 5.22
C LEU A 15 -3.11 0.67 5.13
N GLN A 16 -2.61 -0.56 5.25
CA GLN A 16 -3.43 -1.77 5.22
C GLN A 16 -4.37 -1.86 6.44
N GLN A 17 -3.88 -1.49 7.63
CA GLN A 17 -4.72 -1.40 8.84
C GLN A 17 -5.82 -0.34 8.69
N GLN A 18 -5.49 0.83 8.12
CA GLN A 18 -6.46 1.90 7.87
C GLN A 18 -7.50 1.51 6.81
N ALA A 19 -7.10 0.85 5.72
CA ALA A 19 -8.01 0.34 4.70
C ALA A 19 -9.04 -0.64 5.29
N THR A 20 -8.58 -1.54 6.17
CA THR A 20 -9.43 -2.51 6.86
C THR A 20 -10.43 -1.82 7.79
N ALA A 21 -9.99 -0.81 8.54
CA ALA A 21 -10.86 0.00 9.41
C ALA A 21 -11.92 0.78 8.62
N LEU A 22 -11.53 1.39 7.49
CA LEU A 22 -12.45 2.07 6.59
C LEU A 22 -13.48 1.11 5.99
N GLN A 23 -13.05 -0.10 5.62
CA GLN A 23 -13.96 -1.13 5.12
C GLN A 23 -14.99 -1.56 6.18
N ALA A 24 -14.60 -1.62 7.45
CA ALA A 24 -15.51 -1.94 8.54
C ALA A 24 -16.55 -0.83 8.82
N LEU A 25 -16.27 0.41 8.40
CA LEU A 25 -17.16 1.57 8.55
C LEU A 25 -18.08 1.79 7.34
N THR A 26 -17.86 1.05 6.26
CA THR A 26 -18.67 1.12 5.02
C THR A 26 -20.13 0.85 5.30
N LYS A 27 -21.01 1.70 4.77
CA LYS A 27 -22.46 1.43 4.76
C LYS A 27 -22.88 0.80 3.43
N PRO A 28 -23.97 0.03 3.41
CA PRO A 28 -24.45 -0.60 2.17
C PRO A 28 -24.87 0.40 1.07
N ASP A 29 -25.17 1.66 1.42
CA ASP A 29 -25.48 2.75 0.46
C ASP A 29 -24.24 3.51 -0.04
N ASP A 30 -23.03 3.17 0.43
CA ASP A 30 -21.80 3.78 -0.06
C ASP A 30 -21.45 3.23 -1.45
N SER A 31 -21.92 3.93 -2.49
CA SER A 31 -21.71 3.56 -3.89
C SER A 31 -20.29 3.84 -4.39
N ASP A 32 -19.63 4.86 -3.86
CA ASP A 32 -18.26 5.25 -4.27
C ASP A 32 -17.15 4.56 -3.46
N LEU A 33 -17.46 4.07 -2.25
CA LEU A 33 -16.47 3.48 -1.35
C LEU A 33 -15.83 2.17 -1.87
N PRO A 34 -16.54 1.26 -2.57
CA PRO A 34 -15.92 0.08 -3.16
C PRO A 34 -14.82 0.40 -4.18
N VAL A 35 -14.98 1.48 -4.95
CA VAL A 35 -13.98 1.94 -5.93
C VAL A 35 -12.80 2.58 -5.23
N GLY A 36 -13.05 3.48 -4.27
CA GLY A 36 -12.00 4.09 -3.46
C GLY A 36 -11.17 3.06 -2.69
N MET A 37 -11.82 2.01 -2.17
CA MET A 37 -11.15 0.93 -1.45
C MET A 37 -10.23 0.11 -2.36
N ARG A 38 -10.66 -0.20 -3.60
CA ARG A 38 -9.79 -0.88 -4.57
C ARG A 38 -8.56 -0.05 -4.91
N LEU A 39 -8.71 1.26 -5.11
CA LEU A 39 -7.59 2.14 -5.41
C LEU A 39 -6.61 2.23 -4.23
N LEU A 40 -7.12 2.24 -3.00
CA LEU A 40 -6.30 2.24 -1.79
C LEU A 40 -5.51 0.93 -1.64
N LEU A 41 -6.16 -0.21 -1.84
CA LEU A 41 -5.50 -1.52 -1.79
C LEU A 41 -4.44 -1.68 -2.90
N ASP A 42 -4.71 -1.21 -4.12
CA ASP A 42 -3.73 -1.19 -5.22
C ASP A 42 -2.51 -0.31 -4.89
N ALA A 43 -2.73 0.86 -4.28
CA ALA A 43 -1.65 1.73 -3.83
C ALA A 43 -0.76 1.06 -2.76
N ILE A 44 -1.36 0.33 -1.81
CA ILE A 44 -0.64 -0.42 -0.79
C ILE A 44 0.22 -1.52 -1.43
N ASP A 45 -0.34 -2.25 -2.39
CA ASP A 45 0.38 -3.31 -3.09
C ASP A 45 1.60 -2.77 -3.84
N ARG A 46 1.45 -1.63 -4.54
CA ARG A 46 2.57 -0.94 -5.20
C ARG A 46 3.68 -0.53 -4.22
N VAL A 47 3.33 -0.05 -3.02
CA VAL A 47 4.32 0.29 -1.98
C VAL A 47 5.03 -0.96 -1.48
N ASN A 48 4.33 -2.07 -1.29
CA ASN A 48 4.92 -3.37 -0.90
C ASN A 48 5.88 -3.91 -1.98
N VAL A 49 5.50 -3.81 -3.24
CA VAL A 49 6.38 -4.18 -4.37
C VAL A 49 7.62 -3.28 -4.39
N ALA A 50 7.47 -1.97 -4.20
CA ALA A 50 8.59 -1.04 -4.12
C ALA A 50 9.51 -1.28 -2.91
N ALA A 51 8.95 -1.71 -1.78
CA ALA A 51 9.71 -2.10 -0.60
C ALA A 51 10.51 -3.39 -0.82
N SER A 52 9.93 -4.33 -1.57
CA SER A 52 10.49 -5.67 -1.83
C SER A 52 11.44 -5.71 -3.03
N ALA A 53 11.41 -4.68 -3.88
CA ALA A 53 12.26 -4.61 -5.07
C ALA A 53 13.76 -4.65 -4.70
N PRO A 54 14.57 -5.48 -5.38
CA PRO A 54 16.01 -5.50 -5.18
C PRO A 54 16.59 -4.10 -5.48
N LEU A 55 17.48 -3.63 -4.61
CA LEU A 55 18.13 -2.32 -4.72
C LEU A 55 19.07 -2.23 -5.94
N ASP A 56 19.34 -3.36 -6.60
CA ASP A 56 20.28 -3.54 -7.72
C ASP A 56 19.66 -3.26 -9.09
N ARG A 57 19.19 -2.03 -9.30
CA ARG A 57 19.03 -1.50 -10.67
C ARG A 57 19.87 -0.24 -10.87
N ARG A 58 21.10 -0.27 -10.36
CA ARG A 58 22.09 0.79 -10.56
C ARG A 58 23.49 0.24 -10.79
N THR A 59 23.66 -0.62 -11.80
CA THR A 59 24.93 -0.83 -12.52
C THR A 59 24.72 -1.76 -13.72
N VAL A 60 24.27 -1.22 -14.85
CA VAL A 60 24.75 -1.63 -16.18
C VAL A 60 24.72 -0.38 -17.05
N ILE A 61 25.83 0.37 -17.06
CA ILE A 61 26.25 1.22 -18.16
C ILE A 61 27.67 0.79 -18.47
#